data_AF-A0AAW9ED32-F1
#
_entry.id   AF-A0AAW9ED32-F1
#
_cell.length_a   1.000
_cell.length_b   1.000
_cell.length_c   1.000
_cell.angle_alpha   90.00
_cell.angle_beta   90.00
_cell.angle_gamma   90.00
#
_symmetry.space_group_name_H-M   'P 1'
#
loop_
_entity.id
_entity.type
_entity.pdbx_description
1 polymer ?
#
loop_
_entity_poly.entity_id
_entity_poly.type
_entity_poly.pdbx_seq_one_letter_code
_entity_poly.pdbx_strand_id
1 'polypeptide(L)'
;PAAFEGLSVAGPVGSYEFHARSADGRVSDVSAISPAPANVTISVLSREGDGTASEELLRIVERALNDEDVRPVADRIKVQSAKIIPYQIDATLFLFPGPESEPIRKEANQRLTQYIT
;
A
#
# COMPACT_ATOMS: atom_id res chain seq x y z
N PRO A 1 7.24 -1.07 -13.87
CA PRO A 1 6.91 -2.51 -13.92
C PRO A 1 5.41 -2.82 -13.96
N ALA A 2 4.54 -2.02 -13.33
CA ALA A 2 3.10 -2.30 -13.24
C ALA A 2 2.30 -2.11 -14.55
N ALA A 3 2.89 -1.48 -15.58
CA ALA A 3 2.19 -1.18 -16.83
C ALA A 3 1.76 -2.42 -17.64
N PHE A 4 2.50 -3.53 -17.53
CA PHE A 4 2.14 -4.77 -18.23
C PHE A 4 1.12 -5.62 -17.45
N GLU A 5 1.04 -5.47 -16.13
CA GLU A 5 0.06 -6.16 -15.28
C GLU A 5 -1.37 -5.63 -15.49
N GLY A 6 -1.52 -4.37 -15.95
CA GLY A 6 -2.80 -3.77 -16.30
C GLY A 6 -3.36 -4.17 -17.67
N LEU A 7 -2.62 -4.96 -18.46
CA LEU A 7 -3.08 -5.50 -19.76
C LEU A 7 -3.79 -6.85 -19.61
N SER A 8 -3.74 -7.45 -18.41
CA SER A 8 -4.37 -8.73 -18.10
C SER A 8 -5.62 -8.49 -17.24
N VAL A 9 -6.73 -9.14 -17.59
CA VAL A 9 -7.86 -9.33 -16.66
C VAL A 9 -7.34 -10.06 -15.43
N ALA A 10 -7.81 -9.74 -14.22
CA ALA A 10 -7.19 -10.04 -12.93
C ALA A 10 -6.95 -11.53 -12.63
N GLY A 11 -6.07 -12.18 -13.39
CA GLY A 11 -5.66 -13.57 -13.29
C GLY A 11 -4.39 -13.72 -12.44
N PRO A 12 -3.35 -12.89 -12.63
CA PRO A 12 -2.21 -12.85 -11.72
C PRO A 12 -2.43 -11.88 -10.56
N VAL A 13 -1.70 -12.09 -9.46
CA VAL A 13 -1.71 -11.24 -8.26
C VAL A 13 -1.46 -9.76 -8.61
N GLY A 14 -0.51 -9.50 -9.51
CA GLY A 14 -0.13 -8.15 -9.92
C GLY A 14 -1.24 -7.36 -10.60
N SER A 15 -2.15 -8.03 -11.32
CA SER A 15 -3.30 -7.37 -11.94
C SER A 15 -4.32 -6.90 -10.90
N TYR A 16 -4.61 -7.72 -9.88
CA TYR A 16 -5.48 -7.29 -8.77
C TYR A 16 -4.89 -6.07 -8.05
N GLU A 17 -3.60 -6.09 -7.76
CA GLU A 17 -2.90 -4.97 -7.12
C GLU A 17 -2.91 -3.71 -8.00
N PHE A 18 -2.70 -3.86 -9.30
CA PHE A 18 -2.74 -2.74 -10.25
C PHE A 18 -4.12 -2.09 -10.34
N HIS A 19 -5.18 -2.88 -10.53
CA HIS A 19 -6.54 -2.37 -10.66
C HIS A 19 -7.02 -1.75 -9.34
N ALA A 20 -6.71 -2.36 -8.20
CA ALA A 20 -7.03 -1.82 -6.89
C ALA A 20 -6.32 -0.48 -6.63
N ARG A 21 -5.04 -0.39 -6.98
CA ARG A 21 -4.25 0.84 -6.82
C ARG A 21 -4.69 1.96 -7.77
N SER A 22 -5.20 1.60 -8.94
CA SER A 22 -5.68 2.56 -9.95
C SER A 22 -7.09 3.08 -9.67
N ALA A 23 -7.83 2.46 -8.75
CA ALA A 23 -9.21 2.82 -8.44
C ALA A 23 -9.37 4.21 -7.81
N ASP A 24 -8.43 4.62 -6.94
CA ASP A 24 -8.47 5.91 -6.23
C ASP A 24 -7.06 6.38 -5.86
N GLY A 25 -6.80 7.69 -5.98
CA GLY A 25 -5.49 8.30 -5.68
C GLY A 25 -5.11 8.27 -4.19
N ARG A 26 -6.06 7.98 -3.29
CA ARG A 26 -5.83 7.78 -1.86
C ARG A 26 -5.22 6.42 -1.54
N VAL A 27 -5.21 5.47 -2.48
CA VAL A 27 -4.56 4.18 -2.28
C VAL A 27 -3.04 4.33 -2.34
N SER A 28 -2.37 4.04 -1.21
CA SER A 28 -0.91 4.10 -1.12
C SER A 28 -0.29 2.86 -1.75
N ASP A 29 -0.74 1.71 -1.26
CA ASP A 29 -0.29 0.39 -1.65
C ASP A 29 -1.40 -0.64 -1.45
N VAL A 30 -1.28 -1.77 -2.15
CA VAL A 30 -2.25 -2.87 -2.09
C VAL A 30 -1.52 -4.19 -2.15
N SER A 31 -1.99 -5.16 -1.36
CA SER A 31 -1.57 -6.56 -1.48
C SER A 31 -2.77 -7.46 -1.76
N ALA A 32 -2.62 -8.36 -2.73
CA ALA A 32 -3.61 -9.38 -3.07
C ALA A 32 -3.10 -10.78 -2.72
N ILE A 33 -3.89 -11.54 -1.96
CA ILE A 33 -3.58 -12.94 -1.63
C ILE A 33 -4.80 -13.84 -1.85
N SER A 34 -4.56 -15.11 -2.13
CA SER A 34 -5.62 -16.12 -2.30
C SER A 34 -5.47 -17.23 -1.26
N PRO A 35 -6.02 -17.07 -0.04
CA PRO A 35 -5.89 -18.07 1.03
C PRO A 35 -6.62 -19.40 0.72
N ALA A 36 -7.59 -19.37 -0.19
CA ALA A 36 -8.31 -20.54 -0.66
C ALA A 36 -8.64 -20.38 -2.15
N PRO A 37 -8.82 -21.48 -2.91
CA PRO A 37 -9.15 -21.39 -4.34
C PRO A 37 -10.34 -20.46 -4.60
N ALA A 38 -10.16 -19.54 -5.56
CA ALA A 38 -11.16 -18.55 -5.97
C ALA A 38 -11.67 -17.62 -4.84
N ASN A 39 -10.88 -17.43 -3.77
CA ASN A 39 -11.15 -16.46 -2.71
C ASN A 39 -9.97 -15.50 -2.61
N VAL A 40 -10.11 -14.29 -3.15
CA VAL A 40 -9.08 -13.27 -3.18
C VAL A 40 -9.31 -12.28 -2.06
N THR A 41 -8.32 -12.08 -1.21
CA THR A 41 -8.32 -11.04 -0.16
C THR A 41 -7.39 -9.92 -0.56
N ILE A 42 -7.94 -8.71 -0.65
CA ILE A 42 -7.25 -7.48 -1.02
C ILE A 42 -7.10 -6.63 0.25
N SER A 43 -5.87 -6.34 0.62
CA SER A 43 -5.56 -5.46 1.76
C SER A 43 -5.10 -4.11 1.24
N VAL A 44 -5.83 -3.05 1.59
CA VAL A 44 -5.62 -1.68 1.08
C VAL A 44 -4.96 -0.83 2.16
N LEU A 45 -3.85 -0.19 1.81
CA LEU A 45 -3.21 0.83 2.63
C LEU A 45 -3.59 2.23 2.11
N SER A 46 -4.13 3.07 2.98
CA SER A 46 -4.45 4.46 2.67
C SER A 46 -3.20 5.35 2.69
N ARG A 47 -3.21 6.43 1.90
CA ARG A 47 -2.26 7.54 2.04
C ARG A 47 -2.67 8.54 3.12
N GLU A 48 -3.93 8.50 3.54
CA GLU A 48 -4.48 9.43 4.51
C GLU A 48 -4.34 8.89 5.94
N GLY A 49 -4.14 9.81 6.89
CA GLY A 49 -4.11 9.49 8.32
C GLY A 49 -2.96 8.56 8.72
N ASP A 50 -3.29 7.49 9.46
CA ASP A 50 -2.35 6.47 9.93
C ASP A 50 -2.16 5.31 8.93
N GLY A 51 -2.74 5.44 7.73
CA GLY A 51 -2.75 4.41 6.70
C GLY A 51 -3.99 3.50 6.73
N THR A 52 -4.88 3.66 7.72
CA THR A 52 -6.15 2.92 7.74
C THR A 52 -7.06 3.37 6.59
N ALA A 53 -7.56 2.43 5.80
CA ALA A 53 -8.49 2.70 4.71
C ALA A 53 -9.91 2.91 5.26
N SER A 54 -10.54 4.03 4.89
CA SER A 54 -11.93 4.31 5.25
C SER A 54 -12.88 3.34 4.53
N GLU A 55 -14.09 3.13 5.10
CA GLU A 55 -15.11 2.30 4.44
C GLU A 55 -15.46 2.81 3.03
N GLU A 56 -15.43 4.12 2.82
CA GLU A 56 -15.66 4.73 1.52
C GLU A 56 -14.60 4.28 0.51
N LEU A 57 -13.32 4.36 0.88
CA LEU A 57 -12.20 3.93 0.03
C LEU A 57 -12.29 2.43 -0.28
N LEU A 58 -12.61 1.62 0.73
CA LEU A 58 -12.79 0.18 0.55
C LEU A 58 -13.91 -0.15 -0.44
N ARG A 59 -15.04 0.57 -0.37
CA ARG A 59 -16.16 0.41 -1.33
C ARG A 59 -15.80 0.84 -2.75
N ILE A 60 -14.99 1.89 -2.92
CA ILE A 60 -14.51 2.34 -4.23
C ILE A 60 -13.64 1.26 -4.86
N VAL A 61 -12.67 0.74 -4.11
CA VAL A 61 -11.78 -0.34 -4.56
C VAL A 61 -12.57 -1.61 -4.84
N GLU A 62 -13.50 -2.00 -3.96
CA GLU A 62 -14.36 -3.17 -4.15
C GLU A 62 -15.22 -3.06 -5.41
N ARG A 63 -15.76 -1.87 -5.71
CA ARG A 63 -16.53 -1.65 -6.94
C ARG A 63 -15.64 -1.79 -8.17
N ALA A 64 -14.45 -1.18 -8.15
CA ALA A 64 -13.52 -1.24 -9.28
C ALA A 64 -13.06 -2.67 -9.58
N LEU A 65 -12.85 -3.48 -8.54
CA LEU A 65 -12.44 -4.87 -8.69
C LEU A 65 -13.59 -5.82 -9.04
N ASN A 66 -14.84 -5.45 -8.75
CA ASN A 66 -16.01 -6.25 -9.09
C ASN A 66 -16.56 -5.99 -10.50
N ASP A 67 -15.92 -5.10 -11.26
CA ASP A 67 -16.25 -4.86 -12.67
C ASP A 67 -16.13 -6.15 -13.50
N GLU A 68 -17.07 -6.38 -14.40
CA GLU A 68 -17.17 -7.60 -15.22
C GLU A 68 -15.94 -7.80 -16.13
N ASP A 69 -15.28 -6.70 -16.52
CA ASP A 69 -14.08 -6.72 -17.33
C ASP A 69 -12.78 -6.87 -16.51
N VAL A 70 -12.87 -6.78 -15.17
CA VAL A 70 -11.70 -6.79 -14.28
C VAL A 70 -11.52 -8.14 -13.61
N ARG A 71 -12.57 -8.73 -13.03
CA ARG A 71 -12.44 -9.99 -12.27
C ARG A 71 -12.75 -11.24 -13.10
N PRO A 72 -12.00 -12.34 -12.89
CA PRO A 72 -12.43 -13.67 -13.31
C PRO A 72 -13.79 -14.04 -12.68
N VAL A 73 -14.65 -14.67 -13.49
CA VAL A 73 -16.04 -14.99 -13.12
C VAL A 73 -16.17 -15.79 -11.82
N ALA A 74 -15.23 -16.68 -11.54
CA ALA A 74 -15.30 -17.59 -10.40
C ALA A 74 -14.78 -16.98 -9.08
N ASP A 75 -14.07 -15.84 -9.15
CA ASP A 75 -13.36 -15.28 -8.00
C ASP A 75 -14.29 -14.47 -7.09
N ARG A 76 -14.17 -14.72 -5.79
CA ARG A 76 -14.83 -13.98 -4.71
C ARG A 76 -13.81 -13.06 -4.08
N ILE A 77 -14.08 -11.76 -4.15
CA ILE A 77 -13.15 -10.74 -3.69
C ILE A 77 -13.62 -10.24 -2.32
N LYS A 78 -12.69 -10.12 -1.39
CA LYS A 78 -12.89 -9.44 -0.11
C LYS A 78 -11.87 -8.32 0.00
N VAL A 79 -12.35 -7.08 0.11
CA VAL A 79 -11.50 -5.90 0.30
C VAL A 79 -11.51 -5.52 1.78
N GLN A 80 -10.34 -5.30 2.37
CA GLN A 80 -10.19 -4.91 3.77
C GLN A 80 -9.07 -3.88 3.94
N SER A 81 -9.12 -3.08 5.01
CA SER A 81 -8.01 -2.20 5.37
C SER A 81 -6.79 -3.03 5.79
N ALA A 82 -5.60 -2.54 5.45
CA ALA A 82 -4.37 -3.03 6.02
C ALA A 82 -4.39 -2.86 7.55
N LYS A 83 -3.76 -3.81 8.25
CA LYS A 83 -3.54 -3.71 9.69
C LYS A 83 -2.33 -2.84 9.95
N ILE A 84 -2.53 -1.68 10.57
CA ILE A 84 -1.44 -0.77 10.91
C ILE A 84 -0.72 -1.28 12.16
N ILE A 85 0.58 -1.50 12.02
CA ILE A 85 1.46 -1.88 13.13
C ILE A 85 2.34 -0.66 13.43
N PRO A 86 2.09 0.07 14.54
CA PRO A 86 2.90 1.22 14.89
C PRO A 86 4.32 0.76 15.24
N TYR A 87 5.31 1.49 14.75
CA TYR A 87 6.72 1.25 15.05
C TYR A 87 7.40 2.55 15.47
N GLN A 88 8.53 2.41 16.18
CA GLN A 88 9.38 3.52 16.60
C GLN A 88 10.81 3.22 16.19
N ILE A 89 11.53 4.27 15.80
CA ILE A 89 12.96 4.19 15.45
C ILE A 89 13.73 4.84 16.60
N ASP A 90 14.55 4.03 17.26
CA ASP A 90 15.54 4.51 18.23
C ASP A 90 16.93 4.24 17.67
N ALA A 91 17.72 5.31 17.45
CA ALA A 91 19.01 5.23 16.79
C ALA A 91 20.03 6.12 17.52
N THR A 92 21.17 5.52 17.85
CA THR A 92 22.33 6.24 18.41
C THR A 92 23.32 6.55 17.28
N LEU A 93 23.56 7.84 17.02
CA LEU A 93 24.48 8.28 15.98
C LEU A 93 25.88 8.52 16.57
N PHE A 94 26.89 7.83 16.02
CA PHE A 94 28.29 8.09 16.32
C PHE A 94 28.85 9.04 15.27
N LEU A 95 29.26 10.24 15.71
CA LEU A 95 29.74 11.31 14.85
C LEU A 95 31.25 11.51 15.03
N PHE A 96 31.91 12.03 13.99
CA PHE A 96 33.29 12.49 14.13
C PHE A 96 33.37 13.70 15.07
N PRO A 97 34.49 13.91 15.77
CA PRO A 97 34.67 15.07 16.64
C PRO A 97 34.56 16.37 15.84
N GLY A 98 33.59 17.23 16.18
CA GLY A 98 33.37 18.52 15.54
C GLY A 98 32.15 19.24 16.09
N PRO A 99 31.99 20.56 15.81
CA PRO A 99 30.86 21.35 16.28
C PRO A 99 29.54 21.06 15.52
N GLU A 100 29.56 20.20 14.50
CA GLU A 100 28.47 19.99 13.54
C GLU A 100 27.43 18.95 13.98
N SER A 101 27.43 18.52 15.25
CA SER A 101 26.52 17.48 15.74
C SER A 101 25.03 17.84 15.56
N GLU A 102 24.67 19.09 15.81
CA GLU A 102 23.29 19.58 15.68
C GLU A 102 22.80 19.64 14.20
N PRO A 103 23.55 20.25 13.26
CA PRO A 103 23.23 20.17 11.83
C PRO A 103 23.09 18.73 11.31
N ILE A 104 24.00 17.83 11.69
CA ILE A 104 23.98 16.43 11.25
C ILE A 104 22.74 15.71 11.76
N ARG A 105 22.38 15.90 13.04
CA ARG A 105 21.16 15.33 13.61
C ARG A 105 19.90 15.85 12.91
N LYS A 106 19.85 17.14 12.59
CA LYS A 106 18.72 17.75 11.88
C LYS A 106 18.56 17.15 10.48
N GLU A 107 19.66 17.04 9.72
CA GLU A 107 19.67 16.44 8.39
C GLU A 107 19.27 14.96 8.43
N ALA A 108 19.77 14.20 9.41
CA ALA A 108 19.40 12.81 9.60
C ALA A 108 17.89 12.64 9.80
N ASN A 109 17.27 13.45 10.67
CA ASN A 109 15.83 13.44 10.87
C ASN A 109 15.05 13.87 9.62
N GLN A 110 15.55 14.84 8.85
CA GLN A 110 14.92 15.29 7.61
C GLN A 110 14.91 14.16 6.56
N ARG A 111 16.05 13.48 6.35
CA ARG A 111 16.14 12.34 5.43
C ARG A 111 15.30 11.17 5.89
N LEU A 112 15.27 10.90 7.20
CA LEU A 112 14.41 9.86 7.76
C LEU A 112 12.93 10.15 7.47
N THR A 113 12.50 11.40 7.67
CA THR A 113 11.12 11.82 7.38
C THR A 113 10.78 11.67 5.90
N GLN A 114 11.71 12.04 5.01
CA GLN A 114 11.55 11.87 3.55
C GLN A 114 11.53 10.41 3.09
N TYR A 115 12.16 9.50 3.84
CA TYR A 115 12.17 8.08 3.48
C TYR A 115 10.88 7.37 3.90
N ILE A 116 10.28 7.80 5.02
CA ILE A 116 9.07 7.18 5.57
C ILE A 116 7.79 7.71 4.90
N THR A 117 7.84 8.92 4.31
CA THR A 117 6.71 9.58 3.64
C THR A 117 6.77 9.34 2.13
#